data_AF-A0A0M3BEV9-F1
#
_entry.id   AF-A0A0M3BEV9-F1
#
_cell.length_a   1.000
_cell.length_b   1.000
_cell.length_c   1.000
_cell.angle_alpha   90.00
_cell.angle_beta   90.00
_cell.angle_gamma   90.00
#
_symmetry.space_group_name_H-M   'P 1'
#
loop_
_entity.id
_entity.type
_entity.pdbx_description
1 polymer ?
#
loop_
_entity_poly.entity_id
_entity_poly.type
_entity_poly.pdbx_seq_one_letter_code
_entity_poly.pdbx_strand_id
1 'polypeptide(L)'
;MPTVPDFIAELVRAANEVEKLDDFGKRRLLERAVTTIRDMRETVGIPQNQTARDVVIDLQTTAWAIEKGIRTDEDVKSALLEAAGMIRDLYIVVDTGTEIAFDGGTTHEGED
;
A
#
# COMPACT_ATOMS: atom_id res chain seq x y z
N MET A 1 5.17 -17.56 6.83
CA MET A 1 4.79 -16.45 5.93
C MET A 1 6.07 -15.90 5.31
N PRO A 2 6.05 -15.43 4.05
CA PRO A 2 7.20 -14.72 3.47
C PRO A 2 7.55 -13.49 4.32
N THR A 3 8.84 -13.10 4.34
CA THR A 3 9.27 -11.87 5.00
C THR A 3 8.82 -10.65 4.19
N VAL A 4 8.88 -9.45 4.77
CA VAL A 4 8.51 -8.22 4.04
C VAL A 4 9.39 -8.02 2.78
N PRO A 5 10.72 -8.21 2.82
CA PRO A 5 11.55 -8.20 1.61
C PRO A 5 11.14 -9.23 0.55
N ASP A 6 10.78 -10.45 0.96
CA ASP A 6 10.30 -11.48 0.03
C ASP A 6 9.00 -11.04 -0.67
N PHE A 7 8.10 -10.41 0.07
CA PHE A 7 6.84 -9.92 -0.49
C PHE A 7 7.05 -8.74 -1.44
N ILE A 8 7.97 -7.82 -1.14
CA ILE A 8 8.37 -6.75 -2.07
C ILE A 8 8.90 -7.37 -3.37
N ALA A 9 9.78 -8.38 -3.28
CA ALA A 9 10.31 -9.07 -4.46
C ALA A 9 9.22 -9.80 -5.27
N GLU A 10 8.21 -10.37 -4.59
CA GLU A 10 7.02 -10.96 -5.22
C GLU A 10 6.23 -9.92 -6.02
N LEU A 11 5.96 -8.74 -5.45
CA LEU A 11 5.23 -7.66 -6.12
C LEU A 11 5.98 -7.12 -7.34
N VAL A 12 7.29 -6.90 -7.22
CA VAL A 12 8.12 -6.42 -8.33
C VAL A 12 8.21 -7.46 -9.45
N ARG A 13 8.34 -8.75 -9.11
CA ARG A 13 8.33 -9.83 -10.12
C ARG A 13 6.99 -9.90 -10.82
N ALA A 14 5.90 -9.88 -10.07
CA ALA A 14 4.54 -9.87 -10.60
C ALA A 14 4.27 -8.67 -11.51
N ALA A 15 4.80 -7.49 -11.19
CA ALA A 15 4.68 -6.31 -12.04
C ALA A 15 5.43 -6.47 -13.37
N ASN A 16 6.58 -7.13 -13.36
CA ASN A 16 7.39 -7.38 -14.57
C ASN A 16 6.87 -8.53 -15.43
N GLU A 17 6.01 -9.39 -14.87
CA GLU A 17 5.42 -10.56 -15.53
C GLU A 17 3.89 -10.52 -15.45
N VAL A 18 3.31 -9.33 -15.46
CA VAL A 18 1.88 -9.09 -15.21
C VAL A 18 1.00 -9.81 -16.25
N GLU A 19 1.50 -9.97 -17.47
CA GLU A 19 0.88 -10.69 -18.57
C GLU A 19 0.77 -12.20 -18.32
N LYS A 20 1.58 -12.74 -17.40
CA LYS A 20 1.54 -14.16 -17.00
C LYS A 20 0.54 -14.42 -15.86
N LEU A 21 0.01 -13.36 -15.25
CA LEU A 21 -0.99 -13.46 -14.19
C LEU A 21 -2.40 -13.43 -14.79
N ASP A 22 -3.27 -14.26 -14.26
CA ASP A 22 -4.70 -14.13 -14.48
C ASP A 22 -5.29 -12.99 -13.63
N ASP A 23 -6.49 -12.53 -13.98
CA ASP A 23 -7.15 -11.43 -13.27
C ASP A 23 -7.37 -11.73 -11.79
N PHE A 24 -7.60 -13.00 -11.46
CA PHE A 24 -7.69 -13.45 -10.07
C PHE A 24 -6.37 -13.27 -9.33
N GLY A 25 -5.24 -13.69 -9.91
CA GLY A 25 -3.90 -13.53 -9.35
C GLY A 25 -3.53 -12.07 -9.17
N LYS A 26 -3.78 -11.23 -10.20
CA LYS A 26 -3.55 -9.78 -10.16
C LYS A 26 -4.33 -9.13 -9.00
N ARG A 27 -5.63 -9.40 -8.91
CA ARG A 27 -6.52 -8.88 -7.85
C ARG A 27 -6.06 -9.35 -6.47
N ARG A 28 -5.85 -10.66 -6.30
CA ARG A 28 -5.49 -11.25 -5.01
C ARG A 28 -4.18 -10.70 -4.47
N LEU A 29 -3.22 -10.46 -5.36
CA LEU A 29 -1.92 -9.90 -5.00
C LEU A 29 -2.03 -8.44 -4.54
N LEU A 30 -2.81 -7.61 -5.25
CA LEU A 30 -3.07 -6.24 -4.84
C LEU A 30 -3.87 -6.15 -3.53
N GLU A 31 -4.88 -7.00 -3.33
CA GLU A 31 -5.63 -7.06 -2.07
C GLU A 31 -4.72 -7.41 -0.89
N ARG A 32 -3.82 -8.37 -1.08
CA ARG A 32 -2.82 -8.72 -0.07
C ARG A 32 -1.91 -7.53 0.23
N ALA A 33 -1.47 -6.81 -0.79
CA ALA A 33 -0.62 -5.62 -0.61
C ALA A 33 -1.36 -4.51 0.16
N VAL A 34 -2.63 -4.27 -0.16
CA VAL A 34 -3.51 -3.32 0.55
C VAL A 34 -3.61 -3.68 2.04
N THR A 35 -3.87 -4.95 2.37
CA THR A 35 -3.90 -5.40 3.77
C THR A 35 -2.56 -5.16 4.46
N THR A 36 -1.44 -5.57 3.84
CA THR A 36 -0.10 -5.37 4.43
C THR A 36 0.22 -3.89 4.67
N ILE A 37 -0.13 -2.99 3.74
CA ILE A 37 0.10 -1.55 3.92
C ILE A 37 -0.71 -1.01 5.10
N ARG A 38 -1.98 -1.44 5.24
CA ARG A 38 -2.83 -1.02 6.37
C ARG A 38 -2.24 -1.46 7.71
N ASP A 39 -1.86 -2.73 7.82
CA ASP A 39 -1.28 -3.30 9.05
C ASP A 39 0.04 -2.62 9.43
N MET A 40 0.89 -2.34 8.43
CA MET A 40 2.16 -1.63 8.66
C MET A 40 1.95 -0.16 9.05
N ARG A 41 1.00 0.56 8.43
CA ARG A 41 0.66 1.93 8.81
C ARG A 41 0.15 2.01 10.25
N GLU A 42 -0.69 1.07 10.67
CA GLU A 42 -1.14 0.96 12.05
C GLU A 42 0.04 0.75 13.00
N THR A 43 0.99 -0.13 12.64
CA THR A 43 2.19 -0.41 13.43
C THR A 43 3.07 0.83 13.64
N VAL A 44 3.18 1.72 12.64
CA VAL A 44 3.99 2.96 12.73
C VAL A 44 3.19 4.19 13.19
N GLY A 45 1.93 4.03 13.60
CA GLY A 45 1.09 5.14 14.07
C GLY A 45 0.61 6.11 12.99
N ILE A 46 0.63 5.71 11.71
CA ILE A 46 0.10 6.51 10.60
C ILE A 46 -1.41 6.26 10.49
N PRO A 47 -2.27 7.26 10.78
CA PRO A 47 -3.71 7.10 10.69
C PRO A 47 -4.14 6.88 9.23
N GLN A 48 -5.16 6.05 9.03
CA GLN A 48 -5.82 5.92 7.73
C GLN A 48 -6.52 7.25 7.41
N ASN A 49 -5.97 8.01 6.46
CA ASN A 49 -6.56 9.27 6.07
C ASN A 49 -7.72 9.00 5.09
N GLN A 50 -8.96 9.11 5.56
CA GLN A 50 -10.16 8.86 4.75
C GLN A 50 -10.58 10.06 3.89
N THR A 51 -9.89 11.21 3.99
CA THR A 51 -10.35 12.48 3.38
C THR A 51 -9.37 13.09 2.36
N ALA A 52 -8.09 12.73 2.37
CA ALA A 52 -7.15 13.00 1.27
C ALA A 52 -7.04 11.80 0.32
N ARG A 53 -6.51 11.98 -0.90
CA ARG A 53 -6.20 10.86 -1.82
C ARG A 53 -5.29 9.85 -1.12
N ASP A 54 -5.86 8.80 -0.56
CA ASP A 54 -5.12 7.71 0.06
C ASP A 54 -4.82 6.68 -1.02
N VAL A 55 -3.53 6.48 -1.28
CA VAL A 55 -3.03 5.49 -2.24
C VAL A 55 -3.60 4.09 -1.96
N VAL A 56 -3.91 3.75 -0.71
CA VAL A 56 -4.55 2.47 -0.37
C VAL A 56 -5.95 2.35 -0.98
N ILE A 57 -6.70 3.46 -1.06
CA ILE A 57 -8.02 3.51 -1.72
C ILE A 57 -7.86 3.36 -3.23
N ASP A 58 -6.84 3.99 -3.82
CA ASP A 58 -6.56 3.89 -5.27
C ASP A 58 -6.15 2.46 -5.65
N LEU A 59 -5.31 1.80 -4.85
CA LEU A 59 -4.94 0.39 -5.02
C LEU A 59 -6.16 -0.54 -4.88
N GLN A 60 -7.02 -0.30 -3.89
CA GLN A 60 -8.22 -1.11 -3.71
C GLN A 60 -9.22 -0.92 -4.86
N THR A 61 -9.35 0.31 -5.36
CA THR A 61 -10.17 0.62 -6.55
C THR A 61 -9.63 -0.08 -7.79
N THR A 62 -8.30 -0.14 -7.94
CA THR A 62 -7.65 -0.86 -9.04
C THR A 62 -7.88 -2.36 -8.93
N ALA A 63 -7.74 -2.95 -7.74
CA ALA A 63 -8.04 -4.37 -7.51
C ALA A 63 -9.49 -4.73 -7.90
N TRP A 64 -10.47 -3.88 -7.56
CA TRP A 64 -11.87 -4.08 -7.94
C TRP A 64 -12.09 -3.96 -9.46
N ALA A 65 -11.42 -3.00 -10.10
CA ALA A 65 -11.56 -2.77 -11.53
C ALA A 65 -10.94 -3.88 -12.41
N ILE A 66 -9.96 -4.64 -11.89
CA ILE A 66 -9.39 -5.82 -12.54
C ILE A 66 -10.46 -6.89 -12.75
N GLU A 67 -11.28 -7.18 -11.73
CA GLU A 67 -12.36 -8.17 -11.83
C GLU A 67 -13.41 -7.81 -12.90
N LYS A 68 -13.50 -6.52 -13.25
CA LYS A 68 -14.41 -6.01 -14.27
C LYS A 68 -13.79 -5.95 -15.67
N GLY A 69 -12.53 -6.35 -15.82
CA GLY A 69 -11.79 -6.24 -17.09
C GLY A 69 -11.58 -4.79 -17.55
N ILE A 70 -11.63 -3.82 -16.62
CA ILE A 70 -11.54 -2.38 -16.92
C ILE A 70 -10.09 -1.91 -16.97
N ARG A 71 -9.19 -2.60 -16.27
CA ARG A 71 -7.77 -2.22 -16.13
C ARG A 71 -6.91 -2.90 -17.18
N THR A 72 -5.91 -2.18 -17.66
CA THR A 72 -4.86 -2.72 -18.52
C THR A 72 -3.75 -3.35 -17.69
N ASP A 73 -2.94 -4.20 -18.30
CA ASP A 73 -1.76 -4.76 -17.67
C ASP A 73 -0.78 -3.69 -17.18
N GLU A 74 -0.68 -2.54 -17.88
CA GLU A 74 0.16 -1.42 -17.46
C GLU A 74 -0.39 -0.73 -16.20
N ASP A 75 -1.72 -0.62 -16.05
CA ASP A 75 -2.34 -0.10 -14.83
C ASP A 75 -2.05 -1.02 -13.64
N VAL A 76 -2.15 -2.33 -13.85
CA VAL A 76 -1.89 -3.33 -12.81
C VAL A 76 -0.42 -3.34 -12.41
N LYS A 77 0.49 -3.32 -13.39
CA LYS A 77 1.93 -3.19 -13.16
C LYS A 77 2.27 -1.95 -12.34
N SER A 78 1.70 -0.80 -12.72
CA SER A 78 1.90 0.46 -12.00
C SER A 78 1.45 0.35 -10.55
N ALA A 79 0.26 -0.20 -10.31
CA ALA A 79 -0.27 -0.43 -8.97
C ALA A 79 0.58 -1.40 -8.13
N LEU A 80 1.11 -2.48 -8.74
CA LEU A 80 1.99 -3.42 -8.05
C LEU A 80 3.33 -2.78 -7.63
N LEU A 81 3.92 -1.95 -8.51
CA LEU A 81 5.16 -1.23 -8.20
C LEU A 81 4.93 -0.15 -7.13
N GLU A 82 3.81 0.56 -7.19
CA GLU A 82 3.42 1.55 -6.18
C GLU A 82 3.22 0.90 -4.80
N ALA A 83 2.54 -0.25 -4.76
CA ALA A 83 2.38 -1.02 -3.53
C ALA A 83 3.73 -1.52 -2.98
N ALA A 84 4.62 -2.01 -3.84
CA ALA A 84 5.97 -2.44 -3.45
C ALA A 84 6.80 -1.29 -2.87
N GLY A 85 6.71 -0.09 -3.47
CA GLY A 85 7.35 1.12 -2.98
C GLY A 85 6.86 1.50 -1.58
N MET A 86 5.54 1.57 -1.37
CA MET A 86 4.98 1.89 -0.06
C MET A 86 5.36 0.89 1.03
N ILE A 87 5.30 -0.42 0.73
CA ILE A 87 5.69 -1.45 1.69
C ILE A 87 7.16 -1.32 2.05
N ARG A 88 8.04 -1.03 1.08
CA ARG A 88 9.47 -0.77 1.34
C ARG A 88 9.65 0.44 2.24
N ASP A 89 8.97 1.54 1.95
CA ASP A 89 9.14 2.78 2.70
C ASP A 89 8.66 2.59 4.16
N LEU A 90 7.51 1.94 4.37
CA LEU A 90 7.03 1.56 5.71
C LEU A 90 7.97 0.56 6.39
N TYR A 91 8.52 -0.40 5.65
CA TYR A 91 9.48 -1.36 6.21
C TYR A 91 10.73 -0.66 6.72
N ILE A 92 11.27 0.32 5.99
CA ILE A 92 12.42 1.10 6.44
C ILE A 92 12.09 1.84 7.75
N VAL A 93 10.90 2.43 7.87
CA VAL A 93 10.48 3.11 9.10
C VAL A 93 10.44 2.13 10.29
N VAL A 94 9.86 0.95 10.09
CA VAL A 94 9.79 -0.12 11.11
C VAL A 94 11.18 -0.67 11.46
N ASP A 95 11.99 -0.99 10.46
CA ASP A 95 13.32 -1.63 10.60
C ASP A 95 14.34 -0.68 11.24
N THR A 96 14.25 0.63 10.95
CA THR A 96 15.12 1.65 11.56
C THR A 96 14.66 2.09 12.96
N GLY A 97 13.47 1.67 13.42
CA GLY A 97 12.88 2.14 14.67
C GLY A 97 12.50 3.63 14.64
N THR A 98 12.20 4.17 13.46
CA THR A 98 11.84 5.59 13.30
C THR A 98 10.42 5.81 13.80
N GLU A 99 10.26 6.52 14.93
CA GLU A 99 8.96 6.99 15.41
C GLU A 99 8.54 8.25 14.63
N ILE A 100 7.42 8.18 13.90
CA ILE A 100 6.84 9.36 13.23
C ILE A 100 5.85 10.01 14.19
N ALA A 101 6.28 11.07 14.88
CA ALA A 101 5.39 11.94 15.63
C ALA A 101 4.66 12.91 14.68
N PHE A 102 3.36 12.72 14.51
CA PHE A 102 2.51 13.77 13.96
C PHE A 102 2.31 14.81 15.06
N ASP A 103 2.95 15.97 14.94
CA ASP A 103 2.71 17.12 15.82
C ASP A 103 1.27 17.59 15.62
N GLY A 104 0.36 17.01 16.41
CA GLY A 104 -1.02 17.45 16.50
C GLY A 104 -1.00 18.83 17.14
N GLY A 105 -1.04 19.88 16.31
CA GLY A 105 -1.20 21.25 16.75
C GLY A 105 -2.45 21.38 17.61
N THR A 106 -2.31 21.23 18.92
CA THR A 106 -3.31 21.62 19.89
C THR A 106 -3.20 23.13 20.02
N THR A 107 -4.11 23.85 19.38
CA THR A 107 -4.44 25.22 19.76
C THR A 107 -4.87 25.20 21.23
N HIS A 108 -3.97 25.64 22.11
CA HIS A 108 -4.36 26.21 23.40
C HIS A 108 -4.92 27.60 23.11
N GLU A 109 -6.24 27.69 22.95
CA GLU A 109 -6.92 28.95 23.23
C GLU A 109 -7.03 29.07 24.74
N GLY A 110 -6.27 30.04 25.28
CA GLY A 110 -6.23 30.35 26.69
C GLY A 110 -7.55 30.91 27.20
N GLU A 111 -7.79 30.65 28.47
CA GLU A 111 -8.75 31.35 29.31
C GLU A 111 -8.38 32.85 29.43
N ASP A 112 -9.38 33.72 29.30
CA ASP A 112 -9.63 34.86 30.20
C ASP A 112 -11.10 35.30 30.06
#